data_AF-C5T4L8-F1
#
_entry.id   AF-C5T4L8-F1
#
_cell.length_a   1.000
_cell.length_b   1.000
_cell.length_c   1.000
_cell.angle_alpha   90.00
_cell.angle_beta   90.00
_cell.angle_gamma   90.00
#
_symmetry.space_group_name_H-M   'P 1'
#
loop_
_entity.id
_entity.type
_entity.pdbx_description
1 polymer ?
#
loop_
_entity_poly.entity_id
_entity_poly.type
_entity_poly.pdbx_seq_one_letter_code
_entity_poly.pdbx_strand_id
1 'polypeptide(L)'
;MKKLAFFALSTIATVAMAVQPTSPAAISITGVSSQMATLSGITVSNTSNSNNDALQNVSSNSGKITIAGISDQKTIATGGSLSNTAVDKNDFANQNVSSNAGDVEVAKGGLSFQTTTLTGSNVTNSAKGAGGTADALQSLASNNGKVRITGASMQGVAAMGSTVKNEADGSNSLATQNLSSNFGAVTIAGLSTQATYLNNATVTNQAKGYNSHAAQNIASNDACNEPRDPCADGRCQRSTGW
;
A
#
# COMPACT_ATOMS: atom_id res chain seq x y z
N MET A 1 -33.60 -20.61 -11.03
CA MET A 1 -32.21 -20.96 -11.41
C MET A 1 -31.61 -19.80 -12.19
N LYS A 2 -30.66 -19.04 -11.63
CA LYS A 2 -29.96 -17.95 -12.34
C LYS A 2 -28.61 -18.50 -12.86
N LYS A 3 -28.27 -18.19 -14.11
CA LYS A 3 -27.15 -18.81 -14.83
C LYS A 3 -25.80 -18.25 -14.38
N LEU A 4 -24.83 -19.11 -14.09
CA LEU A 4 -23.41 -18.73 -14.04
C LEU A 4 -22.89 -18.62 -15.49
N ALA A 5 -22.13 -17.56 -15.78
CA ALA A 5 -21.34 -17.45 -16.99
C ALA A 5 -19.86 -17.70 -16.63
N PHE A 6 -19.29 -18.79 -17.14
CA PHE A 6 -17.85 -19.02 -17.09
C PHE A 6 -17.20 -18.33 -18.29
N PHE A 7 -16.25 -17.43 -18.03
CA PHE A 7 -15.36 -16.91 -19.07
C PHE A 7 -14.05 -17.72 -19.04
N ALA A 8 -13.83 -18.52 -20.07
CA ALA A 8 -12.55 -19.18 -20.29
C ALA A 8 -11.57 -18.18 -20.92
N LEU A 9 -10.39 -18.00 -20.30
CA LEU A 9 -9.35 -17.10 -20.79
C LEU A 9 -8.26 -17.91 -21.50
N SER A 10 -8.20 -17.82 -22.82
CA SER A 10 -7.15 -18.43 -23.64
C SER A 10 -5.89 -17.55 -23.67
N THR A 11 -4.75 -18.10 -23.28
CA THR A 11 -3.45 -17.40 -23.36
C THR A 11 -2.85 -17.51 -24.76
N ILE A 12 -2.41 -16.38 -25.31
CA ILE A 12 -1.45 -16.34 -26.43
C ILE A 12 -0.29 -15.45 -25.96
N ALA A 13 0.88 -16.05 -25.77
CA ALA A 13 2.09 -15.33 -25.39
C ALA A 13 2.94 -15.07 -26.64
N THR A 14 2.97 -13.82 -27.09
CA THR A 14 3.97 -13.33 -28.06
C THR A 14 4.82 -12.26 -27.39
N VAL A 15 6.09 -12.56 -27.17
CA VAL A 15 7.04 -11.63 -26.55
C VAL A 15 7.44 -10.52 -27.52
N ALA A 16 6.88 -9.32 -27.30
CA ALA A 16 7.37 -8.10 -27.91
C ALA A 16 8.21 -7.34 -26.88
N MET A 17 9.52 -7.22 -27.14
CA MET A 17 10.43 -6.38 -26.34
C MET A 17 10.11 -4.90 -26.62
N ALA A 18 9.07 -4.38 -26.00
CA ALA A 18 8.69 -2.98 -26.12
C ALA A 18 9.69 -2.09 -25.38
N VAL A 19 10.28 -1.13 -26.10
CA VAL A 19 11.12 -0.07 -25.53
C VAL A 19 10.30 0.68 -24.48
N GLN A 20 10.71 0.62 -23.21
CA GLN A 20 9.99 1.28 -22.12
C GLN A 20 10.14 2.81 -22.22
N PRO A 21 9.06 3.59 -22.07
CA PRO A 21 9.16 5.05 -21.99
C PRO A 21 9.85 5.48 -20.69
N THR A 22 10.83 6.38 -20.79
CA THR A 22 11.77 6.76 -19.72
C THR A 22 11.32 7.95 -18.86
N SER A 23 10.02 8.16 -18.71
CA SER A 23 9.42 9.23 -17.89
C SER A 23 8.26 8.64 -17.08
N PRO A 24 8.06 9.01 -15.80
CA PRO A 24 7.24 8.22 -14.89
C PRO A 24 5.80 8.07 -15.40
N ALA A 25 5.34 6.82 -15.50
CA ALA A 25 4.01 6.49 -15.97
C ALA A 25 2.96 7.11 -15.04
N ALA A 26 2.25 8.12 -15.54
CA ALA A 26 1.20 8.79 -14.79
C ALA A 26 -0.15 8.08 -14.99
N ILE A 27 -0.83 7.81 -13.88
CA ILE A 27 -2.19 7.28 -13.84
C ILE A 27 -3.16 8.48 -13.85
N SER A 28 -4.00 8.58 -14.87
CA SER A 28 -5.06 9.58 -14.96
C SER A 28 -6.43 8.90 -15.01
N ILE A 29 -7.26 9.14 -13.99
CA ILE A 29 -8.60 8.58 -13.86
C ILE A 29 -9.59 9.73 -14.02
N THR A 30 -10.07 9.93 -15.24
CA THR A 30 -11.07 10.96 -15.60
C THR A 30 -12.49 10.40 -15.71
N GLY A 31 -12.62 9.11 -15.99
CA GLY A 31 -13.88 8.35 -15.96
C GLY A 31 -14.05 7.56 -14.67
N VAL A 32 -14.68 6.39 -14.74
CA VAL A 32 -14.79 5.45 -13.61
C VAL A 32 -13.74 4.34 -13.75
N SER A 33 -12.96 4.13 -12.70
CA SER A 33 -12.04 3.01 -12.52
C SER A 33 -12.44 2.24 -11.27
N SER A 34 -12.77 0.95 -11.38
CA SER A 34 -13.03 0.07 -10.23
C SER A 34 -12.10 -1.13 -10.29
N GLN A 35 -11.37 -1.35 -9.19
CA GLN A 35 -10.38 -2.41 -9.01
C GLN A 35 -10.84 -3.26 -7.82
N MET A 36 -11.34 -4.46 -8.08
CA MET A 36 -11.91 -5.32 -7.04
C MET A 36 -11.19 -6.67 -6.95
N ALA A 37 -10.63 -6.96 -5.78
CA ALA A 37 -10.07 -8.25 -5.41
C ALA A 37 -10.97 -8.91 -4.35
N THR A 38 -11.48 -10.11 -4.66
CA THR A 38 -12.29 -10.93 -3.74
C THR A 38 -11.57 -12.23 -3.50
N LEU A 39 -11.21 -12.50 -2.23
CA LEU A 39 -10.25 -13.50 -1.81
C LEU A 39 -10.85 -14.30 -0.63
N SER A 40 -10.76 -15.64 -0.64
CA SER A 40 -11.42 -16.46 0.40
C SER A 40 -10.44 -17.47 1.02
N GLY A 41 -10.43 -17.61 2.34
CA GLY A 41 -9.53 -18.53 3.07
C GLY A 41 -8.03 -18.14 3.04
N ILE A 42 -7.70 -16.85 3.15
CA ILE A 42 -6.48 -16.27 2.58
C ILE A 42 -5.15 -16.44 3.37
N THR A 43 -4.04 -16.41 2.62
CA THR A 43 -2.69 -15.93 3.00
C THR A 43 -2.07 -15.22 1.77
N VAL A 44 -1.35 -14.09 1.92
CA VAL A 44 -0.67 -13.40 0.80
C VAL A 44 0.69 -12.85 1.21
N SER A 45 1.80 -13.51 0.88
CA SER A 45 3.16 -13.09 1.24
C SER A 45 3.87 -12.30 0.13
N ASN A 46 4.95 -11.58 0.46
CA ASN A 46 5.91 -11.05 -0.51
C ASN A 46 7.27 -10.76 0.18
N THR A 47 8.34 -11.44 -0.21
CA THR A 47 9.60 -11.50 0.57
C THR A 47 10.83 -11.24 -0.30
N SER A 48 11.82 -10.45 0.15
CA SER A 48 13.10 -10.30 -0.57
C SER A 48 14.35 -10.32 0.33
N ASN A 49 15.25 -11.26 0.09
CA ASN A 49 16.65 -11.24 0.55
C ASN A 49 17.50 -11.99 -0.51
N SER A 50 18.57 -11.44 -1.11
CA SER A 50 19.41 -10.32 -0.68
C SER A 50 19.67 -9.21 -1.72
N ASN A 51 20.16 -8.06 -1.24
CA ASN A 51 20.37 -6.79 -1.96
C ASN A 51 19.09 -6.22 -2.59
N ASN A 52 17.97 -6.07 -1.87
CA ASN A 52 16.67 -6.02 -2.57
C ASN A 52 15.46 -5.31 -1.92
N ASP A 53 14.48 -5.12 -2.80
CA ASP A 53 13.16 -4.53 -2.58
C ASP A 53 12.04 -5.59 -2.74
N ALA A 54 11.09 -5.64 -1.81
CA ALA A 54 9.86 -6.44 -1.88
C ALA A 54 8.64 -5.51 -2.09
N LEU A 55 8.03 -5.53 -3.29
CA LEU A 55 6.89 -4.66 -3.64
C LEU A 55 5.58 -5.46 -3.84
N GLN A 56 4.55 -5.20 -3.03
CA GLN A 56 3.24 -5.87 -3.10
C GLN A 56 2.11 -4.85 -3.30
N ASN A 57 1.30 -5.00 -4.35
CA ASN A 57 0.12 -4.17 -4.64
C ASN A 57 -1.13 -5.06 -4.83
N VAL A 58 -2.19 -4.82 -4.06
CA VAL A 58 -3.50 -5.50 -4.17
C VAL A 58 -4.58 -4.44 -4.35
N SER A 59 -5.30 -4.45 -5.48
CA SER A 59 -6.30 -3.41 -5.85
C SER A 59 -5.80 -1.98 -5.63
N SER A 60 -4.53 -1.68 -5.96
CA SER A 60 -3.86 -0.43 -5.58
C SER A 60 -3.29 0.30 -6.79
N ASN A 61 -3.26 1.63 -6.73
CA ASN A 61 -2.53 2.47 -7.67
C ASN A 61 -1.14 2.82 -7.08
N SER A 62 -0.11 2.84 -7.92
CA SER A 62 1.22 3.34 -7.54
C SER A 62 1.80 4.18 -8.68
N GLY A 63 2.43 5.30 -8.36
CA GLY A 63 2.97 6.26 -9.34
C GLY A 63 2.52 7.69 -9.09
N LYS A 64 2.61 8.51 -10.13
CA LYS A 64 1.91 9.80 -10.17
C LYS A 64 0.44 9.54 -10.51
N ILE A 65 -0.48 9.89 -9.63
CA ILE A 65 -1.89 9.51 -9.69
C ILE A 65 -2.76 10.77 -9.67
N THR A 66 -3.59 10.97 -10.68
CA THR A 66 -4.58 12.06 -10.73
C THR A 66 -5.99 11.48 -10.91
N ILE A 67 -6.85 11.66 -9.91
CA ILE A 67 -8.24 11.21 -9.88
C ILE A 67 -9.14 12.43 -10.06
N ALA A 68 -9.70 12.58 -11.25
CA ALA A 68 -10.69 13.63 -11.60
C ALA A 68 -12.10 13.07 -11.84
N GLY A 69 -12.21 11.76 -12.09
CA GLY A 69 -13.46 10.99 -12.10
C GLY A 69 -13.61 10.17 -10.82
N ILE A 70 -14.01 8.90 -10.93
CA ILE A 70 -14.22 8.00 -9.79
C ILE A 70 -13.15 6.91 -9.80
N SER A 71 -12.44 6.73 -8.68
CA SER A 71 -11.57 5.59 -8.43
C SER A 71 -12.09 4.79 -7.23
N ASP A 72 -12.33 3.50 -7.42
CA ASP A 72 -12.83 2.57 -6.39
C ASP A 72 -11.84 1.39 -6.27
N GLN A 73 -11.04 1.40 -5.21
CA GLN A 73 -10.12 0.35 -4.82
C GLN A 73 -10.76 -0.52 -3.74
N LYS A 74 -11.02 -1.79 -4.07
CA LYS A 74 -11.71 -2.71 -3.16
C LYS A 74 -10.97 -4.03 -2.99
N THR A 75 -10.73 -4.40 -1.75
CA THR A 75 -10.24 -5.73 -1.35
C THR A 75 -11.19 -6.33 -0.33
N ILE A 76 -11.69 -7.53 -0.60
CA ILE A 76 -12.55 -8.31 0.30
C ILE A 76 -11.85 -9.65 0.55
N ALA A 77 -11.56 -9.98 1.81
CA ALA A 77 -10.89 -11.22 2.21
C ALA A 77 -11.65 -11.98 3.32
N THR A 78 -11.74 -13.30 3.21
CA THR A 78 -12.51 -14.15 4.15
C THR A 78 -11.67 -15.26 4.83
N GLY A 79 -10.36 -15.02 5.00
CA GLY A 79 -9.47 -15.80 5.87
C GLY A 79 -8.34 -14.92 6.41
N GLY A 80 -7.12 -15.44 6.63
CA GLY A 80 -6.07 -14.60 7.23
C GLY A 80 -4.59 -14.96 7.11
N SER A 81 -3.94 -14.39 6.10
CA SER A 81 -2.75 -13.53 6.27
C SER A 81 -2.57 -12.59 5.06
N LEU A 82 -1.73 -11.55 5.21
CA LEU A 82 -1.26 -10.66 4.14
C LEU A 82 0.13 -10.15 4.55
N SER A 83 1.17 -10.95 4.33
CA SER A 83 2.56 -10.71 4.72
C SER A 83 3.39 -9.98 3.66
N ASN A 84 4.41 -9.24 4.09
CA ASN A 84 5.46 -8.65 3.27
C ASN A 84 6.77 -8.62 4.10
N THR A 85 7.96 -8.78 3.52
CA THR A 85 9.20 -9.06 4.29
C THR A 85 10.48 -8.75 3.48
N ALA A 86 11.57 -8.26 4.08
CA ALA A 86 12.88 -8.21 3.41
C ALA A 86 14.08 -8.32 4.39
N VAL A 87 14.75 -9.47 4.49
CA VAL A 87 15.52 -9.85 5.71
C VAL A 87 17.03 -9.56 5.72
N ASP A 88 17.72 -9.51 4.58
CA ASP A 88 19.17 -9.30 4.53
C ASP A 88 19.57 -9.07 3.07
N LYS A 89 20.11 -7.94 2.61
CA LYS A 89 20.68 -6.75 3.26
C LYS A 89 20.53 -5.56 2.28
N ASN A 90 20.42 -4.32 2.80
CA ASN A 90 19.94 -3.10 2.10
C ASN A 90 18.42 -3.12 1.87
N ASP A 91 17.69 -3.73 2.79
CA ASP A 91 16.39 -4.29 2.47
C ASP A 91 15.23 -3.31 2.63
N PHE A 92 14.30 -3.39 1.68
CA PHE A 92 13.11 -2.56 1.61
C PHE A 92 11.86 -3.43 1.40
N ALA A 93 10.80 -3.22 2.18
CA ALA A 93 9.56 -3.96 2.08
C ALA A 93 8.33 -3.04 2.01
N ASN A 94 7.65 -3.01 0.85
CA ASN A 94 6.49 -2.18 0.55
C ASN A 94 5.21 -2.99 0.30
N GLN A 95 4.13 -2.70 1.03
CA GLN A 95 2.84 -3.38 0.93
C GLN A 95 1.69 -2.39 0.81
N ASN A 96 0.95 -2.42 -0.31
CA ASN A 96 -0.22 -1.59 -0.58
C ASN A 96 -1.47 -2.46 -0.84
N VAL A 97 -2.49 -2.31 -0.01
CA VAL A 97 -3.77 -3.04 -0.12
C VAL A 97 -4.92 -2.04 -0.19
N SER A 98 -5.57 -1.95 -1.35
CA SER A 98 -6.60 -0.94 -1.68
C SER A 98 -6.11 0.52 -1.58
N SER A 99 -4.83 0.80 -1.85
CA SER A 99 -4.19 2.10 -1.55
C SER A 99 -3.77 2.88 -2.81
N ASN A 100 -3.50 4.18 -2.65
CA ASN A 100 -2.80 5.01 -3.64
C ASN A 100 -1.42 5.40 -3.08
N ALA A 101 -0.33 5.08 -3.78
CA ALA A 101 1.04 5.40 -3.33
C ALA A 101 1.84 6.22 -4.36
N GLY A 102 2.32 7.42 -3.98
CA GLY A 102 3.16 8.30 -4.79
C GLY A 102 2.74 9.77 -4.75
N ASP A 103 2.73 10.45 -5.90
CA ASP A 103 2.17 11.81 -6.05
C ASP A 103 0.66 11.67 -6.33
N VAL A 104 -0.14 11.66 -5.26
CA VAL A 104 -1.59 11.39 -5.26
C VAL A 104 -2.39 12.69 -5.26
N GLU A 105 -3.07 12.97 -6.35
CA GLU A 105 -4.10 14.00 -6.47
C GLU A 105 -5.50 13.37 -6.54
N VAL A 106 -6.38 13.78 -5.61
CA VAL A 106 -7.84 13.71 -5.80
C VAL A 106 -8.30 15.12 -6.19
N ALA A 107 -8.51 15.34 -7.47
CA ALA A 107 -8.88 16.64 -8.04
C ALA A 107 -10.31 17.05 -7.65
N LYS A 108 -10.64 18.33 -7.75
CA LYS A 108 -11.98 18.84 -7.45
C LYS A 108 -13.02 18.16 -8.35
N GLY A 109 -14.05 17.58 -7.73
CA GLY A 109 -15.07 16.77 -8.42
C GLY A 109 -14.71 15.28 -8.55
N GLY A 110 -13.44 14.91 -8.37
CA GLY A 110 -12.99 13.53 -8.29
C GLY A 110 -13.36 12.86 -6.98
N LEU A 111 -13.64 11.56 -7.03
CA LEU A 111 -13.99 10.70 -5.89
C LEU A 111 -13.00 9.54 -5.81
N SER A 112 -12.39 9.32 -4.65
CA SER A 112 -11.52 8.16 -4.39
C SER A 112 -12.08 7.35 -3.22
N PHE A 113 -12.26 6.04 -3.43
CA PHE A 113 -12.80 5.11 -2.43
C PHE A 113 -11.81 3.97 -2.21
N GLN A 114 -11.21 3.92 -1.03
CA GLN A 114 -10.31 2.87 -0.62
C GLN A 114 -11.01 1.97 0.41
N THR A 115 -11.33 0.73 0.07
CA THR A 115 -12.07 -0.19 0.96
C THR A 115 -11.37 -1.54 1.09
N THR A 116 -10.91 -1.86 2.30
CA THR A 116 -10.35 -3.16 2.65
C THR A 116 -11.23 -3.83 3.71
N THR A 117 -11.77 -5.00 3.42
CA THR A 117 -12.55 -5.82 4.35
C THR A 117 -11.88 -7.18 4.54
N LEU A 118 -11.64 -7.62 5.77
CA LEU A 118 -10.98 -8.88 6.09
C LEU A 118 -11.78 -9.63 7.18
N THR A 119 -11.90 -10.95 7.16
CA THR A 119 -12.54 -11.73 8.25
C THR A 119 -11.78 -13.04 8.45
N GLY A 120 -11.35 -13.36 9.69
CA GLY A 120 -10.43 -14.45 10.03
C GLY A 120 -8.93 -14.09 9.94
N SER A 121 -8.57 -12.81 10.11
CA SER A 121 -7.45 -12.16 9.42
C SER A 121 -6.06 -12.21 10.10
N ASN A 122 -4.99 -12.15 9.29
CA ASN A 122 -3.68 -11.63 9.69
C ASN A 122 -3.17 -10.70 8.57
N VAL A 123 -2.21 -9.83 8.86
CA VAL A 123 -1.47 -8.96 7.93
C VAL A 123 -0.11 -8.71 8.58
N THR A 124 0.98 -8.73 7.82
CA THR A 124 2.36 -8.53 8.31
C THR A 124 3.17 -7.75 7.27
N ASN A 125 4.12 -6.92 7.69
CA ASN A 125 5.18 -6.36 6.87
C ASN A 125 6.49 -6.39 7.68
N SER A 126 7.66 -6.43 7.06
CA SER A 126 8.92 -6.56 7.80
C SER A 126 10.17 -6.26 6.96
N ALA A 127 11.28 -5.81 7.56
CA ALA A 127 12.59 -5.87 6.92
C ALA A 127 13.73 -6.01 7.95
N LYS A 128 14.71 -6.94 7.85
CA LYS A 128 15.51 -7.39 9.03
C LYS A 128 17.05 -7.44 8.89
N GLY A 129 17.62 -6.52 8.11
CA GLY A 129 19.00 -6.59 7.60
C GLY A 129 20.15 -6.73 8.62
N ALA A 130 20.70 -7.94 8.77
CA ALA A 130 21.84 -8.31 9.61
C ALA A 130 23.19 -7.78 9.08
N GLY A 131 23.28 -6.45 9.02
CA GLY A 131 24.48 -5.70 8.66
C GLY A 131 24.28 -4.19 8.55
N GLY A 132 23.07 -3.65 8.80
CA GLY A 132 22.81 -2.22 8.67
C GLY A 132 21.34 -1.83 8.80
N THR A 133 20.88 -1.02 7.84
CA THR A 133 19.53 -0.45 7.73
C THR A 133 18.52 -1.41 7.11
N ALA A 134 17.25 -1.31 7.53
CA ALA A 134 16.11 -1.93 6.87
C ALA A 134 14.87 -1.01 6.90
N ASP A 135 14.10 -0.95 5.81
CA ASP A 135 12.96 -0.03 5.67
C ASP A 135 11.66 -0.82 5.34
N ALA A 136 10.57 -0.63 6.11
CA ALA A 136 9.33 -1.39 5.99
C ALA A 136 8.07 -0.48 5.96
N LEU A 137 7.45 -0.35 4.78
CA LEU A 137 6.22 0.43 4.51
C LEU A 137 4.99 -0.47 4.29
N GLN A 138 3.94 -0.25 5.09
CA GLN A 138 2.66 -0.96 5.01
C GLN A 138 1.49 0.01 4.93
N SER A 139 0.58 -0.18 3.96
CA SER A 139 -0.56 0.70 3.71
C SER A 139 -1.83 -0.06 3.33
N LEU A 140 -2.82 -0.07 4.23
CA LEU A 140 -4.16 -0.61 4.00
C LEU A 140 -5.16 0.54 3.83
N ALA A 141 -5.85 0.56 2.69
CA ALA A 141 -6.84 1.54 2.30
C ALA A 141 -6.40 3.00 2.49
N SER A 142 -5.14 3.32 2.17
CA SER A 142 -4.48 4.58 2.52
C SER A 142 -4.04 5.38 1.28
N ASN A 143 -3.73 6.66 1.48
CA ASN A 143 -3.01 7.48 0.50
C ASN A 143 -1.61 7.82 1.06
N ASN A 144 -0.56 7.59 0.28
CA ASN A 144 0.82 7.70 0.73
C ASN A 144 1.68 8.52 -0.25
N GLY A 145 2.64 9.28 0.28
CA GLY A 145 3.59 10.09 -0.48
C GLY A 145 3.17 11.56 -0.47
N LYS A 146 3.11 12.19 -1.63
CA LYS A 146 2.59 13.56 -1.77
C LYS A 146 1.09 13.51 -2.02
N VAL A 147 0.29 13.84 -1.02
CA VAL A 147 -1.17 13.64 -1.03
C VAL A 147 -1.89 14.99 -1.08
N ARG A 148 -2.60 15.27 -2.18
CA ARG A 148 -3.48 16.45 -2.31
C ARG A 148 -4.93 16.05 -2.58
N ILE A 149 -5.80 16.29 -1.61
CA ILE A 149 -7.24 16.02 -1.70
C ILE A 149 -7.99 17.35 -1.86
N THR A 150 -8.59 17.55 -3.02
CA THR A 150 -9.47 18.69 -3.38
C THR A 150 -10.87 18.25 -3.84
N GLY A 151 -11.04 16.97 -4.17
CA GLY A 151 -12.33 16.29 -4.35
C GLY A 151 -12.82 15.64 -3.05
N ALA A 152 -13.24 14.38 -3.12
CA ALA A 152 -13.58 13.58 -1.94
C ALA A 152 -12.77 12.27 -1.89
N SER A 153 -12.26 11.91 -0.73
CA SER A 153 -11.50 10.68 -0.49
C SER A 153 -12.07 9.93 0.72
N MET A 154 -12.43 8.65 0.57
CA MET A 154 -13.03 7.82 1.63
C MET A 154 -12.21 6.55 1.85
N GLN A 155 -11.51 6.48 2.98
CA GLN A 155 -10.64 5.38 3.39
C GLN A 155 -11.36 4.51 4.43
N GLY A 156 -11.45 3.20 4.18
CA GLY A 156 -12.10 2.23 5.05
C GLY A 156 -11.31 0.93 5.20
N VAL A 157 -10.99 0.55 6.44
CA VAL A 157 -10.49 -0.78 6.80
C VAL A 157 -11.48 -1.42 7.79
N ALA A 158 -11.92 -2.65 7.52
CA ALA A 158 -12.77 -3.43 8.41
C ALA A 158 -12.28 -4.88 8.51
N ALA A 159 -11.60 -5.26 9.59
CA ALA A 159 -11.16 -6.65 9.84
C ALA A 159 -12.02 -7.36 10.90
N MET A 160 -12.12 -8.68 10.85
CA MET A 160 -12.81 -9.47 11.87
C MET A 160 -12.15 -10.84 12.10
N GLY A 161 -10.94 -10.88 12.68
CA GLY A 161 -10.27 -12.13 13.04
C GLY A 161 -8.85 -12.08 13.64
N SER A 162 -8.29 -10.93 14.01
CA SER A 162 -7.46 -10.11 13.10
C SER A 162 -6.04 -9.91 13.66
N THR A 163 -5.00 -9.83 12.82
CA THR A 163 -3.66 -9.27 13.17
C THR A 163 -3.19 -8.33 12.05
N VAL A 164 -2.42 -7.28 12.33
CA VAL A 164 -1.85 -6.32 11.36
C VAL A 164 -0.49 -5.79 11.84
N LYS A 165 0.61 -6.48 11.54
CA LYS A 165 1.97 -6.17 12.04
C LYS A 165 2.87 -5.53 10.96
N ASN A 166 3.86 -4.73 11.36
CA ASN A 166 4.96 -4.16 10.57
C ASN A 166 6.27 -4.20 11.40
N GLU A 167 7.44 -4.59 10.85
CA GLU A 167 8.66 -4.83 11.69
C GLU A 167 10.03 -4.68 10.96
N ALA A 168 10.79 -3.60 11.20
CA ALA A 168 12.10 -3.33 10.60
C ALA A 168 13.32 -3.50 11.56
N ASP A 169 14.01 -4.65 11.56
CA ASP A 169 15.07 -5.01 12.53
C ASP A 169 16.49 -4.78 11.96
N GLY A 170 17.22 -3.81 12.51
CA GLY A 170 18.53 -3.31 12.06
C GLY A 170 18.84 -1.92 12.64
N SER A 171 20.08 -1.45 12.50
CA SER A 171 20.45 -0.10 12.98
C SER A 171 20.11 0.97 11.93
N ASN A 172 19.49 2.06 12.36
CA ASN A 172 18.90 3.10 11.49
C ASN A 172 17.78 2.56 10.59
N SER A 173 17.00 1.60 11.09
CA SER A 173 15.83 1.02 10.41
C SER A 173 14.55 1.84 10.58
N LEU A 174 13.67 1.78 9.59
CA LEU A 174 12.39 2.51 9.53
C LEU A 174 11.20 1.55 9.38
N ALA A 175 10.16 1.72 10.18
CA ALA A 175 8.89 1.00 10.03
C ALA A 175 7.68 1.95 10.01
N THR A 176 7.02 2.06 8.86
CA THR A 176 5.85 2.91 8.62
C THR A 176 4.60 2.07 8.35
N GLN A 177 3.56 2.20 9.17
CA GLN A 177 2.29 1.49 9.05
C GLN A 177 1.12 2.47 8.93
N ASN A 178 0.26 2.31 7.91
CA ASN A 178 -0.87 3.20 7.62
C ASN A 178 -2.16 2.40 7.41
N LEU A 179 -3.15 2.58 8.29
CA LEU A 179 -4.47 1.94 8.21
C LEU A 179 -5.53 3.03 8.03
N SER A 180 -6.22 3.05 6.88
CA SER A 180 -7.15 4.11 6.47
C SER A 180 -6.62 5.54 6.63
N SER A 181 -5.34 5.79 6.31
CA SER A 181 -4.65 7.04 6.64
C SER A 181 -4.17 7.82 5.40
N ASN A 182 -3.85 9.10 5.59
CA ASN A 182 -3.15 9.95 4.62
C ASN A 182 -1.75 10.27 5.17
N PHE A 183 -0.68 9.83 4.50
CA PHE A 183 0.69 9.90 5.02
C PHE A 183 1.68 10.55 4.04
N GLY A 184 2.51 11.45 4.55
CA GLY A 184 3.58 12.14 3.82
C GLY A 184 3.30 13.63 3.63
N ALA A 185 3.54 14.20 2.45
CA ALA A 185 3.24 15.61 2.18
C ALA A 185 1.73 15.82 1.93
N VAL A 186 0.94 15.88 3.02
CA VAL A 186 -0.52 15.91 3.00
C VAL A 186 -1.09 17.33 2.88
N THR A 187 -2.05 17.54 1.98
CA THR A 187 -2.87 18.75 1.85
C THR A 187 -4.32 18.35 1.59
N ILE A 188 -5.24 18.77 2.47
CA ILE A 188 -6.68 18.46 2.37
C ILE A 188 -7.46 19.78 2.32
N ALA A 189 -8.04 20.06 1.14
CA ALA A 189 -8.96 21.17 0.91
C ALA A 189 -10.35 20.68 0.42
N GLY A 190 -10.50 19.36 0.21
CA GLY A 190 -11.76 18.68 -0.07
C GLY A 190 -12.21 17.80 1.10
N LEU A 191 -13.14 16.88 0.85
CA LEU A 191 -13.62 15.94 1.87
C LEU A 191 -12.64 14.79 2.05
N SER A 192 -12.22 14.52 3.29
CA SER A 192 -11.51 13.30 3.66
C SER A 192 -12.26 12.58 4.78
N THR A 193 -12.49 11.28 4.63
CA THR A 193 -13.15 10.44 5.64
C THR A 193 -12.33 9.16 5.81
N GLN A 194 -12.03 8.82 7.05
CA GLN A 194 -11.08 7.78 7.44
C GLN A 194 -11.71 6.93 8.54
N ALA A 195 -11.78 5.62 8.34
CA ALA A 195 -12.40 4.69 9.29
C ALA A 195 -11.65 3.35 9.34
N THR A 196 -11.25 2.94 10.54
CA THR A 196 -10.69 1.62 10.84
C THR A 196 -11.58 0.88 11.84
N TYR A 197 -11.89 -0.38 11.55
CA TYR A 197 -12.66 -1.31 12.36
C TYR A 197 -11.94 -2.67 12.37
N LEU A 198 -11.78 -3.35 13.51
CA LEU A 198 -11.03 -4.62 13.62
C LEU A 198 -11.57 -5.48 14.80
N ASN A 199 -11.79 -6.80 14.65
CA ASN A 199 -12.46 -7.62 15.69
C ASN A 199 -12.26 -9.16 15.53
N ASN A 200 -11.27 -9.89 16.03
CA ASN A 200 -10.54 -9.83 17.31
C ASN A 200 -9.07 -9.47 17.07
N ALA A 201 -8.71 -8.19 17.18
CA ALA A 201 -7.56 -7.59 16.52
C ALA A 201 -6.19 -7.71 17.23
N THR A 202 -5.09 -7.55 16.49
CA THR A 202 -3.74 -7.23 17.00
C THR A 202 -2.97 -6.41 15.97
N VAL A 203 -2.94 -5.08 16.10
CA VAL A 203 -2.13 -4.20 15.22
C VAL A 203 -0.74 -3.98 15.84
N THR A 204 0.33 -3.89 15.07
CA THR A 204 1.70 -3.75 15.59
C THR A 204 2.63 -3.08 14.58
N ASN A 205 3.51 -2.17 15.03
CA ASN A 205 4.53 -1.52 14.21
C ASN A 205 5.85 -1.46 15.00
N GLN A 206 6.98 -1.90 14.45
CA GLN A 206 8.25 -1.98 15.18
C GLN A 206 9.44 -1.67 14.26
N ALA A 207 10.45 -0.97 14.75
CA ALA A 207 11.79 -0.97 14.14
C ALA A 207 12.82 -1.14 15.26
N LYS A 208 13.84 -1.99 15.09
CA LYS A 208 14.68 -2.45 16.21
C LYS A 208 16.16 -2.53 15.89
N GLY A 209 16.91 -1.64 16.52
CA GLY A 209 18.37 -1.54 16.49
C GLY A 209 18.78 -0.17 17.02
N TYR A 210 20.05 0.20 16.90
CA TYR A 210 20.46 1.56 17.29
C TYR A 210 19.86 2.59 16.33
N ASN A 211 19.30 3.69 16.85
CA ASN A 211 18.71 4.79 16.08
C ASN A 211 17.58 4.38 15.11
N SER A 212 16.70 3.45 15.51
CA SER A 212 15.56 2.98 14.70
C SER A 212 14.27 3.79 14.92
N HIS A 213 13.46 3.94 13.88
CA HIS A 213 12.25 4.79 13.83
C HIS A 213 10.99 4.00 13.45
N ALA A 214 9.85 4.30 14.10
CA ALA A 214 8.60 3.57 13.91
C ALA A 214 7.38 4.51 13.92
N ALA A 215 6.74 4.70 12.76
CA ALA A 215 5.52 5.48 12.56
C ALA A 215 4.28 4.58 12.40
N GLN A 216 3.24 4.80 13.21
CA GLN A 216 1.98 4.05 13.15
C GLN A 216 0.80 5.02 13.01
N ASN A 217 0.06 4.86 11.91
CA ASN A 217 -1.08 5.67 11.51
C ASN A 217 -2.34 4.81 11.40
N ILE A 218 -3.40 5.24 12.08
CA ILE A 218 -4.68 4.55 12.12
C ILE A 218 -5.78 5.62 12.05
N ALA A 219 -6.49 5.68 10.91
CA ALA A 219 -7.47 6.70 10.58
C ALA A 219 -6.95 8.14 10.79
N SER A 220 -5.70 8.41 10.38
CA SER A 220 -4.98 9.65 10.67
C SER A 220 -4.45 10.35 9.41
N ASN A 221 -4.36 11.69 9.48
CA ASN A 221 -3.55 12.47 8.56
C ASN A 221 -2.19 12.70 9.24
N ASP A 222 -1.10 12.27 8.62
CA ASP A 222 0.24 12.37 9.18
C ASP A 222 1.21 12.99 8.17
N ALA A 223 1.90 14.03 8.63
CA ALA A 223 2.89 14.79 7.89
C ALA A 223 4.34 14.44 8.29
N CYS A 224 4.55 13.32 9.00
CA CYS A 224 5.88 12.81 9.31
C CYS A 224 6.72 12.68 8.03
N ASN A 225 7.70 13.56 7.91
CA ASN A 225 8.75 13.50 6.90
C ASN A 225 9.76 12.43 7.33
N GLU A 226 9.33 11.16 7.32
CA GLU A 226 10.23 10.04 7.54
C GLU A 226 11.35 10.12 6.50
N PRO A 227 12.64 10.17 6.91
CA PRO A 227 13.74 10.66 6.07
C PRO A 227 14.11 9.74 4.89
N ARG A 228 13.29 8.72 4.63
CA ARG A 228 13.40 7.73 3.55
C ARG A 228 12.02 7.29 3.06
N ASP A 229 11.11 8.21 2.73
CA ASP A 229 9.91 7.84 1.93
C ASP A 229 10.39 7.24 0.60
N PRO A 230 10.21 5.93 0.39
CA PRO A 230 10.76 5.22 -0.77
C PRO A 230 9.84 5.32 -1.99
N CYS A 231 8.76 6.10 -1.92
CA CYS A 231 7.79 6.34 -3.00
C CYS A 231 7.54 7.85 -3.24
N ALA A 232 8.39 8.75 -2.76
CA ALA A 232 8.14 10.21 -2.74
C ALA A 232 7.87 10.85 -4.13
N ASP A 233 8.37 10.27 -5.22
CA ASP A 233 8.15 10.69 -6.62
C ASP A 233 7.17 9.76 -7.38
N GLY A 234 6.55 8.81 -6.67
CA GLY A 234 5.74 7.73 -7.24
C GLY A 234 6.53 6.53 -7.75
N ARG A 235 7.87 6.57 -7.76
CA ARG A 235 8.69 5.38 -8.00
C ARG A 235 8.94 4.74 -6.65
N CYS A 236 8.26 3.63 -6.38
CA CYS A 236 8.52 2.81 -5.21
C CYS A 236 9.82 1.99 -5.39
N GLN A 237 10.94 2.68 -5.57
CA GLN A 237 12.27 2.14 -5.83
C GLN A 237 13.29 2.93 -5.02
N ARG A 238 14.25 2.25 -4.39
CA ARG A 238 15.39 2.94 -3.77
C ARG A 238 16.14 3.73 -4.84
N SER A 239 16.59 4.94 -4.51
CA SER A 239 17.65 5.59 -5.29
C SER A 239 18.89 4.70 -5.21
N THR A 240 19.24 4.03 -6.32
CA THR A 240 20.42 3.19 -6.41
C THR A 240 21.65 4.08 -6.51
N GLY A 241 22.12 4.56 -5.36
CA GLY A 241 23.37 5.30 -5.22
C GLY A 241 24.57 4.39 -5.48
N TRP A 242 24.94 4.29 -6.76
CA TRP A 242 26.27 3.97 -7.26
C TRP A 242 26.76 5.18 -8.07
#